data_AF-A0A4Q3S3M2-F1
#
_entry.id   AF-A0A4Q3S3M2-F1
#
_cell.length_a   1.000
_cell.length_b   1.000
_cell.length_c   1.000
_cell.angle_alpha   90.00
_cell.angle_beta   90.00
_cell.angle_gamma   90.00
#
_symmetry.space_group_name_H-M   'P 1'
#
loop_
_entity.id
_entity.type
_entity.pdbx_description
1 polymer ?
#
loop_
_entity_poly.entity_id
_entity_poly.type
_entity_poly.pdbx_seq_one_letter_code
_entity_poly.pdbx_strand_id
1 'polypeptide(L)' 'MSFQAYIDNIKEKTGKTPGDFKKLAEKKGFIKNGKLDPARKATEITNWLKDEFELG' A
#
# COMPACT_ATOMS: atom_id res chain seq x y z
N MET A 1 8.23 -16.67 9.92
CA MET A 1 6.99 -16.22 9.26
C MET A 1 7.22 -16.25 7.76
N SER A 2 6.33 -16.89 6.99
CA SER A 2 6.42 -16.86 5.53
C SER A 2 5.91 -15.51 5.01
N PHE A 3 6.36 -15.12 3.82
CA PHE A 3 5.85 -13.93 3.12
C PHE A 3 4.32 -13.99 2.94
N GLN A 4 3.77 -15.19 2.72
CA GLN A 4 2.33 -15.41 2.63
C GLN A 4 1.62 -15.07 3.94
N ALA A 5 2.11 -15.54 5.09
CA ALA A 5 1.51 -15.23 6.39
C ALA A 5 1.51 -13.72 6.68
N TYR A 6 2.52 -12.98 6.19
CA TYR A 6 2.53 -11.52 6.30
C TYR A 6 1.43 -10.86 5.44
N ILE A 7 1.24 -11.30 4.20
CA ILE A 7 0.15 -10.82 3.33
C ILE A 7 -1.22 -11.15 3.93
N ASP A 8 -1.38 -12.35 4.49
CA ASP A 8 -2.64 -12.78 5.11
C ASP A 8 -2.96 -11.91 6.33
N ASN A 9 -1.97 -11.65 7.20
CA ASN A 9 -2.11 -10.74 8.34
C ASN A 9 -2.49 -9.31 7.90
N ILE A 10 -1.90 -8.80 6.82
CA ILE A 10 -2.28 -7.49 6.26
C ILE A 10 -3.74 -7.50 5.83
N LYS A 11 -4.17 -8.56 5.13
CA LYS A 11 -5.55 -8.69 4.66
C LYS A 11 -6.53 -8.82 5.83
N GLU A 12 -6.18 -9.55 6.88
CA GLU A 12 -6.99 -9.67 8.09
C GLU A 12 -7.12 -8.33 8.83
N LYS A 13 -6.03 -7.56 8.96
CA LYS A 13 -6.05 -6.24 9.63
C LYS A 13 -6.81 -5.18 8.84
N THR A 14 -6.60 -5.13 7.54
CA THR A 14 -7.05 -4.01 6.69
C THR A 14 -8.31 -4.33 5.88
N GLY A 15 -8.65 -5.61 5.77
CA GLY A 15 -9.66 -6.10 4.83
C GLY A 15 -9.28 -5.88 3.36
N LYS A 16 -8.03 -5.51 3.06
CA LYS A 16 -7.55 -5.19 1.70
C LYS A 16 -6.59 -6.23 1.17
N THR A 17 -6.71 -6.52 -0.12
CA THR A 17 -5.74 -7.33 -0.85
C THR A 17 -4.60 -6.46 -1.41
N PRO A 18 -3.45 -7.06 -1.78
CA PRO A 18 -2.38 -6.31 -2.46
C PRO A 18 -2.86 -5.57 -3.72
N GLY A 19 -3.83 -6.14 -4.45
CA GLY A 19 -4.44 -5.48 -5.62
C GLY A 19 -5.28 -4.25 -5.26
N ASP A 20 -5.90 -4.24 -4.09
CA ASP A 20 -6.65 -3.07 -3.60
C ASP A 20 -5.72 -1.92 -3.23
N PHE A 21 -4.57 -2.21 -2.61
CA PHE A 21 -3.54 -1.21 -2.33
C PHE A 21 -3.03 -0.55 -3.61
N LYS A 22 -2.85 -1.31 -4.69
CA LYS A 22 -2.48 -0.74 -5.99
C LYS A 22 -3.54 0.24 -6.51
N LYS A 23 -4.83 -0.13 -6.46
CA LYS A 23 -5.94 0.76 -6.85
C LYS A 23 -6.03 2.00 -5.96
N LEU A 24 -5.79 1.85 -4.65
CA LEU A 24 -5.78 2.97 -3.71
C LEU A 24 -4.59 3.91 -3.98
N ALA A 25 -3.41 3.36 -4.26
CA ALA A 25 -2.24 4.13 -4.63
C ALA A 25 -2.43 4.89 -5.95
N GLU A 26 -3.11 4.30 -6.93
CA GLU A 26 -3.53 5.00 -8.16
C GLU A 26 -4.52 6.14 -7.85
N LYS A 27 -5.54 5.89 -7.01
CA LYS A 27 -6.52 6.91 -6.60
C LYS A 27 -5.89 8.07 -5.81
N LYS A 28 -4.90 7.79 -4.97
CA LYS A 28 -4.11 8.80 -4.22
C LYS A 28 -3.14 9.57 -5.12
N GLY A 29 -2.92 9.11 -6.35
CA GLY A 29 -1.95 9.68 -7.28
C GLY A 29 -0.50 9.31 -6.98
N PHE A 30 -0.26 8.24 -6.21
CA PHE A 30 1.08 7.65 -6.01
C PHE A 30 1.51 6.82 -7.21
N ILE A 31 0.56 6.23 -7.93
CA ILE A 31 0.82 5.48 -9.17
C ILE A 31 0.15 6.22 -10.33
N LYS A 32 0.93 6.52 -11.37
CA LYS A 32 0.46 7.08 -12.64
C LYS A 32 0.91 6.17 -13.79
N ASN A 33 -0.02 5.82 -14.68
CA ASN A 33 0.24 4.93 -15.83
C ASN A 33 0.92 3.60 -15.43
N GLY A 34 0.51 3.03 -14.28
CA GLY A 34 1.05 1.77 -13.77
C GLY A 34 2.47 1.84 -13.20
N LYS A 35 3.05 3.05 -13.09
CA LYS A 35 4.36 3.30 -12.48
C LYS A 35 4.19 4.20 -11.25
N LEU A 36 5.05 4.02 -10.25
CA LEU A 36 5.16 4.97 -9.15
C LEU A 36 5.49 6.36 -9.72
N ASP A 37 4.77 7.37 -9.25
CA ASP A 37 5.04 8.76 -9.63
C ASP A 37 6.43 9.13 -9.12
N PRO A 38 7.41 9.44 -10.01
CA PRO A 38 8.77 9.75 -9.61
C PRO A 38 8.87 11.04 -8.78
N ALA A 39 7.85 11.89 -8.79
CA ALA A 39 7.78 13.08 -7.94
C ALA A 39 7.37 12.75 -6.48
N ARG A 40 6.84 11.55 -6.23
CA ARG A 40 6.39 11.13 -4.89
C ARG A 40 7.52 10.45 -4.14
N LYS A 41 7.69 10.84 -2.88
CA LYS A 41 8.70 10.23 -2.01
C LYS A 41 8.16 8.90 -1.49
N ALA A 42 9.01 7.89 -1.41
CA ALA A 42 8.66 6.61 -0.80
C ALA A 42 8.11 6.78 0.63
N THR A 43 8.64 7.77 1.36
CA THR A 43 8.18 8.13 2.71
C THR A 43 6.71 8.57 2.76
N GLU A 44 6.19 9.23 1.71
CA GLU A 44 4.77 9.61 1.67
C GLU A 44 3.87 8.37 1.58
N ILE A 45 4.33 7.33 0.88
CA ILE A 45 3.60 6.08 0.72
C ILE A 45 3.64 5.28 2.03
N THR A 46 4.79 5.18 2.68
CA THR A 46 4.91 4.49 3.98
C THR A 46 4.14 5.21 5.07
N ASN A 47 4.15 6.55 5.09
CA ASN A 47 3.36 7.33 6.05
C ASN A 47 1.87 7.10 5.82
N TRP A 48 1.39 7.14 4.58
CA TRP A 48 -0.01 6.83 4.26
C TRP A 48 -0.41 5.42 4.72
N LEU A 49 0.41 4.41 4.43
CA LEU A 49 0.15 3.04 4.85
C LEU A 49 0.11 2.92 6.39
N LYS A 50 0.97 3.66 7.09
CA LYS A 50 1.00 3.69 8.55
C LYS A 50 -0.22 4.39 9.14
N ASP A 51 -0.58 5.54 8.59
CA ASP A 51 -1.65 6.39 9.12
C ASP A 51 -3.04 5.79 8.87
N GLU A 52 -3.26 5.16 7.71
CA GLU A 52 -4.59 4.61 7.36
C GLU A 52 -4.76 3.14 7.70
N PHE A 53 -3.66 2.38 7.77
CA PHE A 53 -3.71 0.92 7.90
C PHE A 53 -2.83 0.36 9.02
N GLU A 54 -2.13 1.23 9.76
CA GLU A 54 -1.11 0.82 10.75
C GLU A 54 -0.05 -0.10 10.13
N LEU A 55 0.22 0.10 8.83
CA LEU A 55 1.21 -0.64 8.05
C LEU A 55 2.43 0.25 7.82
N GLY A 56 3.53 0.01 8.53
CA GLY A 56 4.77 0.77 8.35
C GLY A 56 5.92 0.15 9.10
#